data_AF-A0A9X2DNR5-F1
#
_entry.id   AF-A0A9X2DNR5-F1
#
_cell.length_a   1.000
_cell.length_b   1.000
_cell.length_c   1.000
_cell.angle_alpha   90.00
_cell.angle_beta   90.00
_cell.angle_gamma   90.00
#
_symmetry.space_group_name_H-M   'P 1'
#
loop_
_entity.id
_entity.type
_entity.pdbx_description
1 polymer ?
#
loop_
_entity_poly.entity_id
_entity_poly.type
_entity_poly.pdbx_seq_one_letter_code
_entity_poly.pdbx_strand_id
1 'polypeptide(L)'
;MVMERLNRFCKAYLHEGLEKLEDPVVMVKQYMRDMKADIGKQQATIEKHLRLDETLKRNWQTAKELVERREQQARLAVEKENDELAKMALRSKKEAWEQMNRFAALREKNELQIEAQKQTLAELEQKYNQLRDRKLELVLRVQAVKASEQIKDTKRKYRQQESIIENEFERMEDKVTDLEWKSGGRSAVVSDLPAVDDEELQAELEQLKQKANQ
;
A
#
# COMPACT_ATOMS: atom_id res chain seq x y z
N MET A 1 11.03 -2.91 20.87
CA MET A 1 9.84 -3.54 20.23
C MET A 1 9.50 -2.85 18.90
N VAL A 2 9.05 -3.60 17.88
CA VAL A 2 8.62 -3.04 16.57
C VAL A 2 7.52 -1.96 16.73
N MET A 3 6.67 -2.10 17.75
CA MET A 3 5.66 -1.11 18.14
C MET A 3 6.26 0.23 18.62
N GLU A 4 7.40 0.21 19.31
CA GLU A 4 8.10 1.43 19.74
C GLU A 4 8.78 2.13 18.57
N ARG A 5 9.13 1.39 17.51
CA ARG A 5 9.60 1.98 16.25
C ARG A 5 8.46 2.66 15.50
N LEU A 6 7.26 2.07 15.52
CA LEU A 6 6.03 2.65 14.95
C LEU A 6 5.63 3.96 15.66
N ASN A 7 5.67 4.00 16.99
CA ASN A 7 5.36 5.23 17.74
C ASN A 7 6.41 6.32 17.52
N ARG A 8 7.69 5.95 17.39
CA ARG A 8 8.74 6.90 16.99
C ARG A 8 8.52 7.41 15.56
N PHE A 9 8.04 6.57 14.64
CA PHE A 9 7.76 6.93 13.25
C PHE A 9 6.64 7.96 13.11
N CYS A 10 5.50 7.80 13.79
CA CYS A 10 4.42 8.80 13.77
C CYS A 10 4.87 10.14 14.37
N LYS A 11 5.70 10.10 15.42
CA LYS A 11 6.27 11.30 16.04
C LYS A 11 7.31 12.01 15.15
N ALA A 12 8.18 11.25 14.48
CA ALA A 12 9.22 11.79 13.62
C ALA A 12 8.67 12.45 12.35
N TYR A 13 7.61 11.88 11.75
CA TYR A 13 6.92 12.48 10.60
C TYR A 13 6.29 13.85 10.91
N LEU A 14 5.92 14.09 12.17
CA LEU A 14 5.29 15.33 12.61
C LEU A 14 6.27 16.41 13.07
N HIS A 15 7.57 16.13 13.25
CA HIS A 15 8.46 17.09 13.92
C HIS A 15 9.80 17.41 13.25
N GLU A 16 10.42 16.58 12.41
CA GLU A 16 11.82 16.87 12.01
C GLU A 16 12.14 16.61 10.53
N GLY A 17 12.57 17.71 9.88
CA GLY A 17 13.70 17.80 8.94
C GLY A 17 14.00 16.60 8.06
N LEU A 18 13.56 16.70 6.81
CA LEU A 18 14.12 15.98 5.65
C LEU A 18 15.65 16.10 5.62
N GLU A 19 16.36 14.98 5.49
CA GLU A 19 17.50 14.88 4.57
C GLU A 19 18.14 13.48 4.43
N LYS A 20 17.81 12.47 5.26
CA LYS A 20 18.52 11.17 5.19
C LYS A 20 17.71 9.87 5.30
N LEU A 21 16.38 9.91 5.30
CA LEU A 21 15.57 8.69 5.42
C LEU A 21 14.95 8.32 4.07
N GLU A 22 15.41 7.18 3.56
CA GLU A 22 15.03 6.52 2.32
C GLU A 22 13.52 6.55 2.04
N ASP A 23 13.17 6.65 0.75
CA ASP A 23 11.80 6.66 0.20
C ASP A 23 10.78 5.93 1.12
N PRO A 24 9.70 6.60 1.58
CA PRO A 24 8.71 5.99 2.48
C PRO A 24 8.11 4.69 1.94
N VAL A 25 8.10 4.52 0.61
CA VAL A 25 7.67 3.28 -0.05
C VAL A 25 8.63 2.11 0.24
N VAL A 26 9.94 2.36 0.33
CA VAL A 26 10.98 1.35 0.63
C VAL A 26 10.87 0.91 2.09
N MET A 27 10.70 1.84 3.02
CA MET A 27 10.52 1.50 4.45
C MET A 27 9.28 0.66 4.70
N VAL A 28 8.13 1.01 4.10
CA VAL A 28 6.89 0.22 4.22
C VAL A 28 7.05 -1.17 3.61
N LYS A 29 7.76 -1.31 2.48
CA LYS A 29 8.10 -2.62 1.91
C LYS A 29 8.93 -3.46 2.87
N GLN A 30 9.92 -2.87 3.54
CA GLN A 30 10.75 -3.59 4.51
C GLN A 30 9.92 -4.04 5.71
N TYR A 31 9.07 -3.16 6.25
CA TYR A 31 8.19 -3.52 7.36
C TYR A 31 7.20 -4.64 7.00
N MET A 32 6.64 -4.62 5.80
CA MET A 32 5.81 -5.73 5.30
C MET A 32 6.59 -7.05 5.20
N ARG A 33 7.89 -7.03 4.85
CA ARG A 33 8.72 -8.24 4.83
C ARG A 33 8.94 -8.77 6.24
N ASP A 34 9.28 -7.90 7.18
CA ASP A 34 9.52 -8.27 8.57
C ASP A 34 8.25 -8.88 9.18
N MET A 35 7.08 -8.27 8.94
CA MET A 35 5.82 -8.80 9.46
C MET A 35 5.42 -10.11 8.78
N LYS A 36 5.72 -10.29 7.49
CA LYS A 36 5.54 -11.59 6.83
C LYS A 36 6.43 -12.68 7.45
N ALA A 37 7.66 -12.33 7.84
CA ALA A 37 8.54 -13.25 8.55
C ALA A 37 7.98 -13.61 9.93
N ASP A 38 7.43 -12.64 10.67
CA ASP A 38 6.82 -12.89 11.98
C ASP A 38 5.53 -13.72 11.88
N ILE A 39 4.69 -13.50 10.85
CA ILE A 39 3.56 -14.37 10.52
C ILE A 39 4.04 -15.82 10.31
N GLY A 40 5.10 -16.01 9.51
CA GLY A 40 5.68 -17.34 9.27
C GLY A 40 6.20 -18.01 10.54
N LYS A 41 6.86 -17.26 11.43
CA LYS A 41 7.31 -17.79 12.74
C LYS A 41 6.14 -18.19 13.62
N GLN A 42 5.06 -17.40 13.63
CA GLN A 42 3.87 -17.68 14.41
C GLN A 42 3.16 -18.95 13.89
N GLN A 43 3.02 -19.09 12.57
CA GLN A 43 2.50 -20.30 11.93
C GLN A 43 3.32 -21.54 12.29
N ALA A 44 4.65 -21.45 12.21
CA ALA A 44 5.53 -22.55 12.60
C ALA A 44 5.42 -22.90 14.10
N THR A 45 5.14 -21.91 14.96
CA THR A 45 4.92 -22.13 16.38
C THR A 45 3.60 -22.86 16.63
N ILE A 46 2.51 -22.43 15.97
CA ILE A 46 1.22 -23.13 16.00
C ILE A 46 1.38 -24.58 15.54
N GLU A 47 2.11 -24.83 14.46
CA GLU A 47 2.37 -26.18 13.94
C GLU A 47 3.13 -27.06 14.96
N LYS A 48 4.09 -26.48 15.70
CA LYS A 48 4.77 -27.18 16.81
C LYS A 48 3.80 -27.56 17.91
N HIS A 49 2.91 -26.66 18.32
CA HIS A 49 1.90 -26.96 19.33
C HIS A 49 0.88 -27.98 18.86
N LEU A 50 0.51 -27.97 17.58
CA LEU A 50 -0.39 -28.98 17.00
C LEU A 50 0.25 -30.38 17.02
N ARG A 51 1.54 -30.48 16.65
CA ARG A 51 2.29 -31.75 16.77
C ARG A 51 2.42 -32.22 18.22
N LEU A 52 2.61 -31.29 19.15
CA LEU A 52 2.63 -31.60 20.57
C LEU A 52 1.26 -32.12 21.04
N ASP A 53 0.16 -31.52 20.57
CA ASP A 53 -1.21 -31.98 20.88
C ASP A 53 -1.42 -33.42 20.41
N GLU A 54 -1.04 -33.74 19.18
CA GLU A 54 -1.13 -35.12 18.67
C GLU A 54 -0.33 -36.10 19.52
N THR A 55 0.88 -35.72 19.93
CA THR A 55 1.73 -36.55 20.78
C THR A 55 1.11 -36.76 22.16
N LEU A 56 0.59 -35.71 22.78
CA LEU A 56 -0.12 -35.77 24.06
C LEU A 56 -1.38 -36.65 23.95
N LYS A 57 -2.12 -36.54 22.85
CA LYS A 57 -3.30 -37.36 22.57
C LYS A 57 -2.95 -38.84 22.45
N ARG A 58 -1.88 -39.19 21.73
CA ARG A 58 -1.39 -40.58 21.63
C ARG A 58 -0.98 -41.12 23.00
N ASN A 59 -0.21 -40.34 23.77
CA ASN A 59 0.22 -40.74 25.11
C ASN A 59 -0.97 -40.92 26.08
N TRP A 60 -1.96 -40.06 25.98
CA TRP A 60 -3.21 -40.17 26.74
C TRP A 60 -3.98 -41.45 26.38
N GLN A 61 -4.09 -41.77 25.09
CA GLN A 61 -4.75 -43.01 24.63
C GLN A 61 -4.03 -44.25 25.16
N THR A 62 -2.70 -44.30 25.07
CA THR A 62 -1.91 -45.41 25.62
C THR A 62 -2.10 -45.56 27.13
N ALA A 63 -2.12 -44.44 27.88
CA ALA A 63 -2.37 -44.47 29.33
C ALA A 63 -3.79 -44.95 29.64
N LYS A 64 -4.80 -44.53 28.86
CA LYS A 64 -6.18 -44.97 28.99
C LYS A 64 -6.32 -46.48 28.75
N GLU A 65 -5.72 -46.99 27.68
CA GLU A 65 -5.70 -48.44 27.40
C GLU A 65 -5.05 -49.23 28.54
N LEU A 66 -3.97 -48.69 29.14
CA LEU A 66 -3.33 -49.32 30.29
C LEU A 66 -4.25 -49.36 31.51
N VAL A 67 -4.99 -48.28 31.79
CA VAL A 67 -6.00 -48.24 32.86
C VAL A 67 -7.06 -49.33 32.65
N GLU A 68 -7.59 -49.45 31.43
CA GLU A 68 -8.62 -50.44 31.08
C GLU A 68 -8.08 -51.88 31.23
N ARG A 69 -6.85 -52.14 30.78
CA ARG A 69 -6.19 -53.45 30.94
C ARG A 69 -5.97 -53.81 32.40
N ARG A 70 -5.49 -52.87 33.23
CA ARG A 70 -5.28 -53.12 34.67
C ARG A 70 -6.61 -53.32 35.40
N GLU A 71 -7.67 -52.65 34.97
CA GLU A 71 -9.01 -52.88 35.49
C GLU A 71 -9.53 -54.29 35.18
N GLN A 72 -9.35 -54.77 33.95
CA GLN A 72 -9.69 -56.14 33.58
C GLN A 72 -8.88 -57.16 34.38
N GLN A 73 -7.57 -56.94 34.53
CA GLN A 73 -6.71 -57.82 35.34
C GLN A 73 -7.12 -57.86 36.81
N ALA A 74 -7.49 -56.70 37.40
CA ALA A 74 -8.01 -56.63 38.75
C ALA A 74 -9.32 -57.43 38.89
N ARG A 75 -10.26 -57.28 37.94
CA ARG A 75 -11.52 -58.06 37.92
C ARG A 75 -11.26 -59.57 37.88
N LEU A 76 -10.40 -60.02 36.96
CA LEU A 76 -10.06 -61.45 36.84
C LEU A 76 -9.34 -61.99 38.08
N ALA A 77 -8.53 -61.18 38.77
CA ALA A 77 -7.88 -61.59 40.01
C ALA A 77 -8.88 -61.75 41.16
N VAL A 78 -9.87 -60.85 41.25
CA VAL A 78 -10.97 -60.96 42.23
C VAL A 78 -11.84 -62.19 41.96
N GLU A 79 -12.18 -62.47 40.70
CA GLU A 79 -12.94 -63.67 40.32
C GLU A 79 -12.22 -64.98 40.69
N LYS A 80 -10.89 -64.95 40.75
CA LYS A 80 -10.04 -66.07 41.16
C LYS A 80 -9.68 -66.05 42.66
N GLU A 81 -10.35 -65.20 43.45
CA GLU A 81 -10.12 -65.03 44.89
C GLU A 81 -8.65 -64.72 45.26
N ASN A 82 -7.91 -64.08 44.34
CA ASN A 82 -6.53 -63.68 44.55
C ASN A 82 -6.45 -62.18 44.86
N ASP A 83 -6.71 -61.85 46.12
CA ASP A 83 -6.76 -60.47 46.62
C ASP A 83 -5.44 -59.72 46.49
N GLU A 84 -4.30 -60.41 46.66
CA GLU A 84 -2.99 -59.76 46.55
C GLU A 84 -2.72 -59.32 45.11
N LEU A 85 -3.01 -60.17 44.13
CA LEU A 85 -2.90 -59.82 42.71
C LEU A 85 -3.89 -58.71 42.32
N ALA A 86 -5.11 -58.74 42.85
CA ALA A 86 -6.10 -57.69 42.63
C ALA A 86 -5.63 -56.34 43.17
N LYS A 87 -5.10 -56.28 44.39
CA LYS A 87 -4.53 -55.06 45.00
C LYS A 87 -3.37 -54.51 44.17
N MET A 88 -2.47 -55.37 43.70
CA MET A 88 -1.36 -54.95 42.83
C MET A 88 -1.87 -54.35 41.51
N ALA A 89 -2.83 -55.01 40.86
CA ALA A 89 -3.43 -54.50 39.62
C ALA A 89 -4.15 -53.16 39.83
N LEU A 90 -4.86 -52.98 40.95
CA LEU A 90 -5.52 -51.72 41.30
C LEU A 90 -4.52 -50.59 41.58
N ARG A 91 -3.39 -50.87 42.24
CA ARG A 91 -2.32 -49.86 42.42
C ARG A 91 -1.77 -49.40 41.07
N SER A 92 -1.42 -50.34 40.20
CA SER A 92 -0.93 -50.01 38.85
C SER A 92 -1.99 -49.27 38.01
N LYS A 93 -3.28 -49.61 38.16
CA LYS A 93 -4.39 -48.87 37.55
C LYS A 93 -4.41 -47.41 38.01
N LYS A 94 -4.26 -47.18 39.32
CA LYS A 94 -4.26 -45.83 39.89
C LYS A 94 -3.12 -44.98 39.33
N GLU A 95 -1.91 -45.53 39.26
CA GLU A 95 -0.75 -44.84 38.66
C GLU A 95 -0.98 -44.49 37.18
N ALA A 96 -1.51 -45.44 36.40
CA ALA A 96 -1.84 -45.20 35.00
C ALA A 96 -2.95 -44.14 34.83
N TRP A 97 -3.92 -44.10 35.75
CA TRP A 97 -5.00 -43.12 35.76
C TRP A 97 -4.50 -41.71 36.09
N GLU A 98 -3.61 -41.58 37.08
CA GLU A 98 -2.95 -40.31 37.40
C GLU A 98 -2.14 -39.78 36.20
N GLN A 99 -1.42 -40.67 35.52
CA GLN A 99 -0.68 -40.32 34.31
C GLN A 99 -1.60 -39.90 33.15
N MET A 100 -2.72 -40.61 32.96
CA MET A 100 -3.76 -40.24 31.98
C MET A 100 -4.30 -38.83 32.26
N ASN A 101 -4.67 -38.53 33.51
CA ASN A 101 -5.17 -37.21 33.89
C ASN A 101 -4.12 -36.11 33.71
N ARG A 102 -2.85 -36.41 34.00
CA ARG A 102 -1.75 -35.48 33.76
C ARG A 102 -1.62 -35.13 32.28
N PHE A 103 -1.70 -36.11 31.39
CA PHE A 103 -1.67 -35.84 29.95
C PHE A 103 -2.90 -35.05 29.48
N ALA A 104 -4.08 -35.32 30.03
CA ALA A 104 -5.29 -34.54 29.72
C ALA A 104 -5.13 -33.06 30.12
N ALA A 105 -4.64 -32.78 31.33
CA ALA A 105 -4.40 -31.41 31.80
C ALA A 105 -3.31 -30.68 30.99
N LEU A 106 -2.25 -31.38 30.58
CA LEU A 106 -1.23 -30.81 29.70
C LEU A 106 -1.80 -30.47 28.31
N ARG A 107 -2.70 -31.32 27.81
CA ARG A 107 -3.36 -31.12 26.53
C ARG A 107 -4.27 -29.90 26.54
N GLU A 108 -5.10 -29.76 27.56
CA GLU A 108 -5.98 -28.58 27.75
C GLU A 108 -5.16 -27.27 27.77
N LYS A 109 -4.03 -27.25 28.50
CA LYS A 109 -3.12 -26.10 28.48
C LYS A 109 -2.55 -25.81 27.10
N ASN A 110 -2.20 -26.84 26.34
CA ASN A 110 -1.68 -26.70 24.99
C ASN A 110 -2.76 -26.19 24.02
N GLU A 111 -4.01 -26.64 24.15
CA GLU A 111 -5.15 -26.16 23.35
C GLU A 111 -5.39 -24.65 23.59
N LEU A 112 -5.33 -24.19 24.85
CA LEU A 112 -5.41 -22.76 25.17
C LEU A 112 -4.26 -21.95 24.53
N GLN A 113 -3.04 -22.51 24.51
CA GLN A 113 -1.90 -21.87 23.86
C GLN A 113 -2.07 -21.79 22.34
N ILE A 114 -2.58 -22.83 21.70
CA ILE A 114 -2.89 -22.84 20.27
C ILE A 114 -3.90 -21.73 19.95
N GLU A 115 -4.96 -21.62 20.74
CA GLU A 115 -6.00 -20.62 20.51
C GLU A 115 -5.47 -19.18 20.67
N ALA A 116 -4.71 -18.91 21.73
CA ALA A 116 -4.06 -17.61 21.92
C ALA A 116 -3.10 -17.27 20.75
N GLN A 117 -2.35 -18.26 20.25
CA GLN A 117 -1.45 -18.06 19.12
C GLN A 117 -2.19 -17.81 17.80
N LYS A 118 -3.33 -18.48 17.57
CA LYS A 118 -4.21 -18.23 16.42
C LYS A 118 -4.80 -16.82 16.45
N GLN A 119 -5.25 -16.36 17.61
CA GLN A 119 -5.73 -14.97 17.76
C GLN A 119 -4.62 -13.96 17.44
N THR A 120 -3.42 -14.19 17.98
CA THR A 120 -2.24 -13.37 17.67
C THR A 120 -1.90 -13.37 16.18
N LEU A 121 -2.01 -14.54 15.52
CA LEU A 121 -1.80 -14.66 14.07
C LEU A 121 -2.83 -13.84 13.27
N ALA A 122 -4.12 -13.95 13.63
CA ALA A 122 -5.19 -13.18 12.98
C ALA A 122 -4.97 -11.67 13.12
N GLU A 123 -4.51 -11.19 14.28
CA GLU A 123 -4.15 -9.79 14.48
C GLU A 123 -2.98 -9.35 13.58
N LEU A 124 -1.96 -10.19 13.44
CA LEU A 124 -0.82 -9.90 12.56
C LEU A 124 -1.24 -9.83 11.09
N GLU A 125 -2.11 -10.74 10.66
CA GLU A 125 -2.69 -10.74 9.31
C GLU A 125 -3.56 -9.50 9.06
N GLN A 126 -4.37 -9.10 10.03
CA GLN A 126 -5.17 -7.87 9.94
C GLN A 126 -4.26 -6.63 9.81
N LYS A 127 -3.23 -6.52 10.66
CA LYS A 127 -2.25 -5.41 10.59
C LYS A 127 -1.50 -5.43 9.25
N TYR A 128 -1.18 -6.61 8.72
CA TYR A 128 -0.56 -6.76 7.41
C TYR A 128 -1.42 -6.20 6.28
N ASN A 129 -2.71 -6.53 6.28
CA ASN A 129 -3.66 -6.02 5.30
C ASN A 129 -3.80 -4.50 5.39
N GLN A 130 -3.93 -3.95 6.61
CA GLN A 130 -3.98 -2.50 6.82
C GLN A 130 -2.74 -1.78 6.26
N LEU A 131 -1.55 -2.34 6.44
CA LEU A 131 -0.32 -1.75 5.88
C LEU A 131 -0.22 -1.88 4.38
N ARG A 132 -0.72 -2.98 3.81
CA ARG A 132 -0.79 -3.16 2.36
C ARG A 132 -1.64 -2.05 1.74
N ASP A 133 -2.78 -1.74 2.35
CA ASP A 133 -3.68 -0.71 1.86
C ASP A 133 -3.06 0.69 2.04
N ARG A 134 -2.44 0.97 3.19
CA ARG A 134 -1.67 2.21 3.41
C ARG A 134 -0.49 2.36 2.44
N LYS A 135 0.20 1.27 2.09
CA LYS A 135 1.27 1.27 1.11
C LYS A 135 0.73 1.72 -0.25
N LEU A 136 -0.42 1.19 -0.67
CA LEU A 136 -1.04 1.58 -1.93
C LEU A 136 -1.38 3.08 -1.93
N GLU A 137 -1.99 3.57 -0.85
CA GLU A 137 -2.28 5.00 -0.66
C GLU A 137 -1.01 5.87 -0.76
N LEU A 138 0.08 5.48 -0.09
CA LEU A 138 1.36 6.18 -0.13
C LEU A 138 1.95 6.20 -1.54
N VAL A 139 1.92 5.07 -2.25
CA VAL A 139 2.40 4.98 -3.64
C VAL A 139 1.60 5.90 -4.55
N LEU A 140 0.27 5.92 -4.43
CA LEU A 140 -0.61 6.80 -5.21
C LEU A 140 -0.33 8.27 -4.91
N ARG A 141 -0.15 8.64 -3.63
CA ARG A 141 0.22 10.02 -3.24
C ARG A 141 1.55 10.43 -3.83
N VAL A 142 2.57 9.57 -3.74
CA VAL A 142 3.89 9.85 -4.33
C VAL A 142 3.79 10.02 -5.85
N GLN A 143 2.96 9.21 -6.53
CA GLN A 143 2.71 9.37 -7.97
C GLN A 143 1.99 10.68 -8.31
N ALA A 144 0.95 11.05 -7.55
CA ALA A 144 0.22 12.30 -7.75
C ALA A 144 1.10 13.55 -7.54
N VAL A 145 1.97 13.52 -6.53
CA VAL A 145 2.97 14.57 -6.27
C VAL A 145 3.95 14.66 -7.44
N LYS A 146 4.53 13.53 -7.88
CA LYS A 146 5.44 13.50 -9.03
C LYS A 146 4.79 13.98 -10.33
N ALA A 147 3.54 13.60 -10.60
CA ALA A 147 2.80 14.10 -11.77
C ALA A 147 2.56 15.62 -11.67
N SER A 148 2.23 16.12 -10.49
CA SER A 148 2.05 17.56 -10.26
C SER A 148 3.35 18.34 -10.43
N GLU A 149 4.48 17.79 -9.98
CA GLU A 149 5.82 18.35 -10.21
C GLU A 149 6.15 18.38 -11.71
N GLN A 150 5.93 17.28 -12.44
CA GLN A 150 6.14 17.22 -13.89
C GLN A 150 5.29 18.25 -14.65
N ILE A 151 4.03 18.44 -14.26
CA ILE A 151 3.16 19.47 -14.86
C ILE A 151 3.72 20.87 -14.57
N LYS A 152 4.16 21.14 -13.34
CA LYS A 152 4.78 22.43 -12.98
C LYS A 152 6.06 22.69 -13.76
N ASP A 153 6.92 21.68 -13.91
CA ASP A 153 8.17 21.77 -14.67
C ASP A 153 7.90 22.00 -16.16
N THR A 154 6.94 21.29 -16.72
CA THR A 154 6.53 21.46 -18.12
C THR A 154 5.93 22.85 -18.33
N LYS A 155 5.05 23.32 -17.44
CA LYS A 155 4.49 24.67 -17.47
C LYS A 155 5.58 25.75 -17.33
N ARG A 156 6.59 25.53 -16.49
CA ARG A 156 7.73 26.43 -16.35
C ARG A 156 8.55 26.48 -17.65
N LYS A 157 8.80 25.34 -18.29
CA LYS A 157 9.47 25.27 -19.60
C LYS A 157 8.66 25.97 -20.69
N TYR A 158 7.35 25.76 -20.75
CA TYR A 158 6.47 26.46 -21.69
C TYR A 158 6.48 27.97 -21.47
N ARG A 159 6.33 28.44 -20.22
CA ARG A 159 6.39 29.89 -19.91
C ARG A 159 7.75 30.51 -20.27
N GLN A 160 8.85 29.77 -20.07
CA GLN A 160 10.17 30.22 -20.51
C GLN A 160 10.24 30.32 -22.04
N GLN A 161 9.68 29.36 -22.76
CA GLN A 161 9.64 29.38 -24.23
C GLN A 161 8.73 30.49 -24.76
N GLU A 162 7.59 30.73 -24.12
CA GLU A 162 6.67 31.84 -24.42
C GLU A 162 7.36 33.19 -24.21
N SER A 163 8.03 33.41 -23.07
CA SER A 163 8.82 34.62 -22.83
C SER A 163 9.96 34.80 -23.83
N ILE A 164 10.60 33.72 -24.30
CA ILE A 164 11.62 33.82 -25.35
C ILE A 164 10.98 34.23 -26.69
N ILE A 165 9.83 33.68 -27.04
CA ILE A 165 9.11 34.03 -28.28
C ILE A 165 8.59 35.47 -28.22
N GLU A 166 8.04 35.89 -27.08
CA GLU A 166 7.51 37.24 -26.84
C GLU A 166 8.63 38.30 -26.95
N ASN A 167 9.79 38.04 -26.33
CA ASN A 167 10.97 38.91 -26.48
C ASN A 167 11.52 38.94 -27.93
N GLU A 168 11.41 37.84 -28.70
CA GLU A 168 11.79 37.83 -30.11
C GLU A 168 10.77 38.55 -30.99
N PHE A 169 9.48 38.50 -30.65
CA PHE A 169 8.44 39.31 -31.30
C PHE A 169 8.64 40.80 -31.05
N GLU A 170 8.91 41.20 -29.81
CA GLU A 170 9.21 42.60 -29.44
C GLU A 170 10.44 43.12 -30.21
N ARG A 171 11.48 42.30 -30.37
CA ARG A 171 12.66 42.62 -31.21
C ARG A 171 12.34 42.72 -32.70
N MET A 172 11.38 41.93 -33.20
CA MET A 172 10.92 42.03 -34.58
C MET A 172 10.08 43.28 -34.78
N GLU A 173 9.22 43.63 -33.83
CA GLU A 173 8.46 44.88 -33.83
C GLU A 173 9.39 46.11 -33.80
N ASP A 174 10.40 46.12 -32.93
CA ASP A 174 11.41 47.19 -32.90
C ASP A 174 12.17 47.33 -34.22
N LYS A 175 12.49 46.21 -34.87
CA LYS A 175 13.14 46.20 -36.20
C LYS A 175 12.21 46.71 -37.29
N VAL A 176 10.95 46.32 -37.28
CA VAL A 176 9.94 46.82 -38.24
C VAL A 176 9.77 48.32 -38.05
N THR A 177 9.69 48.78 -36.80
CA THR A 177 9.62 50.21 -36.47
C THR A 177 10.87 50.94 -36.96
N ASP A 178 12.09 50.45 -36.69
CA ASP A 178 13.32 51.08 -37.19
C ASP A 178 13.41 51.07 -38.73
N LEU A 179 12.87 50.03 -39.39
CA LEU A 179 12.74 49.99 -40.84
C LEU A 179 11.70 50.99 -41.37
N GLU A 180 10.58 51.18 -40.69
CA GLU A 180 9.58 52.22 -41.01
C GLU A 180 10.16 53.63 -40.85
N TRP A 181 10.98 53.85 -39.82
CA TRP A 181 11.68 55.11 -39.59
C TRP A 181 12.80 55.35 -40.63
N LYS A 182 13.59 54.33 -40.96
CA LYS A 182 14.65 54.38 -41.99
C LYS A 182 14.12 54.44 -43.41
N SER A 183 12.95 53.86 -43.67
CA SER A 183 12.21 53.99 -44.92
C SER A 183 11.66 55.40 -45.12
N GLY A 184 11.87 56.30 -44.15
CA GLY A 184 11.46 57.68 -44.21
C GLY A 184 10.02 57.80 -43.74
N GLY A 185 9.83 58.42 -42.58
CA GLY A 185 8.52 58.89 -42.18
C GLY A 185 7.88 59.72 -43.29
N ARG A 186 6.91 59.10 -43.98
CA ARG A 186 5.64 59.69 -44.40
C ARG A 186 4.56 58.60 -44.30
N SER A 187 4.14 58.30 -43.08
CA SER A 187 2.72 58.06 -42.82
C SER A 187 2.20 59.26 -42.04
N ALA A 188 2.00 60.36 -42.78
CA ALA A 188 0.94 61.27 -42.43
C ALA A 188 -0.36 60.49 -42.68
N VAL A 189 -1.06 60.12 -41.61
CA VAL A 189 -2.50 59.91 -41.76
C VAL A 189 -3.07 61.30 -42.00
N VAL A 190 -3.33 61.59 -43.28
CA VAL A 190 -4.43 62.34 -43.91
C VAL A 190 -3.91 62.87 -45.26
N SER A 191 -4.69 62.61 -46.31
CA SER A 191 -4.57 63.06 -47.71
C SER A 191 -3.41 62.51 -48.54
N ASP A 192 -3.61 61.33 -49.14
CA ASP A 192 -3.39 61.12 -50.59
C ASP A 192 -3.98 59.75 -50.96
N LEU A 193 -5.31 59.71 -51.03
CA LEU A 193 -5.95 58.85 -52.01
C LEU A 193 -5.48 59.33 -53.39
N PRO A 194 -5.22 58.46 -54.37
CA PRO A 194 -5.07 58.93 -55.73
C PRO A 194 -6.30 59.77 -56.05
N ALA A 195 -6.11 61.04 -56.40
CA ALA A 195 -7.16 61.83 -57.00
C ALA A 195 -7.58 61.05 -58.25
N VAL A 196 -8.69 60.34 -58.12
CA VAL A 196 -9.32 59.75 -59.28
C VAL A 196 -9.87 60.93 -60.05
N ASP A 197 -9.45 61.09 -61.30
CA ASP A 197 -9.97 62.16 -62.16
C ASP A 197 -11.50 62.04 -62.20
N ASP A 198 -12.18 62.98 -61.55
CA ASP A 198 -13.65 63.03 -61.45
C ASP A 198 -14.31 63.07 -62.85
N GLU A 199 -13.56 63.46 -63.90
CA GLU A 199 -14.01 63.42 -65.30
C GLU A 199 -14.14 61.99 -65.86
N GLU A 200 -13.22 61.07 -65.53
CA GLU A 200 -13.31 59.67 -66.00
C GLU A 200 -14.40 58.90 -65.25
N LEU A 201 -14.59 59.19 -63.95
CA LEU A 201 -15.64 58.58 -63.13
C LEU A 201 -17.05 59.08 -63.50
N GLN A 202 -17.20 60.36 -63.87
CA GLN A 202 -18.47 60.89 -64.37
C GLN A 202 -18.83 60.32 -65.75
N ALA A 203 -17.85 60.13 -66.64
CA ALA A 203 -18.05 59.50 -67.93
C ALA A 203 -18.49 58.03 -67.81
N GLU A 204 -17.89 57.24 -66.90
CA GLU A 204 -18.34 55.87 -66.63
C GLU A 204 -19.74 55.81 -65.97
N LEU A 205 -20.07 56.77 -65.09
CA LEU A 205 -21.40 56.87 -64.46
C LEU A 205 -22.51 57.24 -65.45
N GLU A 206 -22.25 58.11 -66.44
CA GLU A 206 -23.21 58.42 -67.50
C GLU A 206 -23.42 57.24 -68.46
N GLN A 207 -22.34 56.53 -68.81
CA GLN A 207 -22.44 55.31 -69.63
C GLN A 207 -23.22 54.19 -68.91
N LEU A 208 -23.04 54.04 -67.59
CA LEU A 208 -23.82 53.08 -66.79
C LEU A 208 -25.29 53.52 -66.65
N LYS A 209 -25.59 54.82 -66.53
CA LYS A 209 -26.98 55.32 -66.50
C LYS A 209 -27.70 55.17 -67.85
N GLN A 210 -27.00 55.32 -68.97
CA GLN A 210 -27.58 55.08 -70.30
C GLN A 210 -27.85 53.59 -70.55
N LYS A 211 -26.99 52.69 -70.06
CA LYS A 211 -27.19 51.24 -70.14
C LYS A 211 -28.23 50.69 -69.17
N ALA A 212 -28.57 51.42 -68.11
CA ALA A 212 -29.60 51.03 -67.14
C ALA A 212 -31.01 51.55 -67.50
N ASN A 213 -31.14 52.41 -68.50
CA ASN A 213 -32.41 53.00 -68.94
C ASN A 213 -32.82 52.61 -70.38
N GLN A 214 -32.22 51.53 -70.90
CA GLN A 214 -32.69 50.71 -72.02
C GLN A 214 -32.89 49.27 -71.52
#